data_AF-A0A8U0UJD1-F1
#
_entry.id   AF-A0A8U0UJD1-F1
#
_cell.length_a   1.000
_cell.length_b   1.000
_cell.length_c   1.000
_cell.angle_alpha   90.00
_cell.angle_beta   90.00
_cell.angle_gamma   90.00
#
_symmetry.space_group_name_H-M   'P 1'
#
loop_
_entity.id
_entity.type
_entity.pdbx_description
1 polymer ?
#
loop_
_entity_poly.entity_id
_entity_poly.type
_entity_poly.pdbx_seq_one_letter_code
_entity_poly.pdbx_strand_id
1 'polypeptide(L)'
;MEELATKLLAEGIQKKVVSPGKGDLSTFPDGTKVIFHYRSSLCDGTVLDDSRTMGGRSKPMELILGKKFKLAVWERVIATMREGEVADFTCDVKHTALYPLVSQSLRNISAGKDPLEGQRHCCGIAQIHSHHSLGHCDLDKLQANPQPLVFTLELMEVLTPGSFRLDIWAMTDDEKLEVVPQIHVEGNALYKKGDVKEAAEKYHNAIACLKNLQMKERPGDEGWIKLDLMITPLMLNYCQCQLIQGQYYEVLDHCSSILSKYEGEQREGLLQAGQGPRGGVERDGGAGRLCQGGGAGPVAGALGG
;
A
#
# COMPACT_ATOMS: atom_id res chain seq x y z
N MET A 1 -37.74 5.96 -2.85
CA MET A 1 -37.36 4.56 -2.53
C MET A 1 -37.78 3.62 -3.66
N GLU A 2 -39.01 3.72 -4.16
CA GLU A 2 -39.51 2.95 -5.32
C GLU A 2 -38.67 3.10 -6.60
N GLU A 3 -38.30 4.32 -6.99
CA GLU A 3 -37.53 4.52 -8.24
C GLU A 3 -36.15 3.84 -8.20
N LEU A 4 -35.48 3.86 -7.05
CA LEU A 4 -34.19 3.20 -6.87
C LEU A 4 -34.34 1.67 -6.89
N ALA A 5 -35.38 1.13 -6.25
CA ALA A 5 -35.66 -0.30 -6.28
C ALA A 5 -35.96 -0.78 -7.70
N THR A 6 -36.71 -0.01 -8.49
CA THR A 6 -36.98 -0.31 -9.91
C THR A 6 -35.70 -0.29 -10.76
N LYS A 7 -34.81 0.69 -10.54
CA LYS A 7 -33.51 0.75 -11.24
C LYS A 7 -32.64 -0.46 -10.91
N LEU A 8 -32.50 -0.81 -9.63
CA LEU A 8 -31.74 -1.99 -9.20
C LEU A 8 -32.34 -3.28 -9.78
N LEU A 9 -33.66 -3.41 -9.78
CA LEU A 9 -34.33 -4.58 -10.33
C LEU A 9 -34.08 -4.73 -11.83
N ALA A 10 -34.12 -3.63 -12.60
CA ALA A 10 -33.74 -3.62 -14.01
C ALA A 10 -32.25 -3.99 -14.22
N GLU A 11 -31.40 -3.62 -13.27
CA GLU A 11 -29.99 -4.05 -13.22
C GLU A 11 -29.82 -5.50 -12.74
N GLY A 12 -30.87 -6.25 -12.37
CA GLY A 12 -30.77 -7.63 -11.88
C GLY A 12 -30.32 -7.74 -10.42
N ILE A 13 -30.69 -6.74 -9.60
CA ILE A 13 -30.34 -6.64 -8.19
C ILE A 13 -31.62 -6.41 -7.39
N GLN A 14 -31.92 -7.30 -6.45
CA GLN A 14 -33.04 -7.14 -5.53
C GLN A 14 -32.51 -6.79 -4.14
N LYS A 15 -32.86 -5.59 -3.66
CA LYS A 15 -32.54 -5.13 -2.30
C LYS A 15 -33.69 -5.44 -1.35
N LYS A 16 -33.37 -6.00 -0.19
CA LYS A 16 -34.28 -6.15 0.96
C LYS A 16 -33.60 -5.61 2.21
N VAL A 17 -34.13 -4.53 2.79
CA VAL A 17 -33.61 -3.99 4.06
C VAL A 17 -34.01 -4.93 5.19
N VAL A 18 -33.02 -5.39 5.96
CA VAL A 18 -33.18 -6.25 7.15
C VAL A 18 -33.28 -5.39 8.40
N SER A 19 -32.40 -4.39 8.53
CA SER A 19 -32.43 -3.39 9.58
C SER A 19 -32.16 -2.00 8.97
N PRO A 20 -33.01 -0.99 9.22
CA PRO A 20 -32.79 0.34 8.68
C PRO A 20 -31.56 0.99 9.34
N GLY A 21 -30.78 1.73 8.54
CA GLY A 21 -29.71 2.59 9.05
C GLY A 21 -30.22 3.93 9.58
N LYS A 22 -29.28 4.78 10.00
CA LYS A 22 -29.53 6.12 10.54
C LYS A 22 -29.14 7.20 9.54
N GLY A 23 -29.64 8.42 9.76
CA GLY A 23 -29.32 9.59 8.95
C GLY A 23 -29.94 9.56 7.56
N ASP A 24 -29.57 10.53 6.73
CA ASP A 24 -30.02 10.63 5.34
C ASP A 24 -29.21 9.75 4.39
N LEU A 25 -29.81 9.37 3.26
CA LEU A 25 -29.08 8.67 2.21
C LEU A 25 -28.11 9.66 1.58
N SER A 26 -26.84 9.58 1.96
CA SER A 26 -25.81 10.45 1.39
C SER A 26 -25.47 9.98 -0.03
N THR A 27 -25.29 10.93 -0.94
CA THR A 27 -24.57 10.67 -2.18
C THR A 27 -23.12 10.43 -1.78
N PHE A 28 -22.61 9.20 -1.90
CA PHE A 28 -21.21 8.92 -1.61
C PHE A 28 -20.34 9.40 -2.78
N PRO A 29 -19.56 10.49 -2.64
CA PRO A 29 -18.65 10.91 -3.70
C PRO A 29 -17.53 9.87 -3.91
N ASP A 30 -16.91 9.90 -5.09
CA ASP A 30 -15.71 9.10 -5.36
C ASP A 30 -14.63 9.39 -4.31
N GLY A 31 -13.94 8.33 -3.87
CA GLY A 31 -12.97 8.40 -2.78
C GLY A 31 -13.57 8.23 -1.38
N THR A 32 -14.89 8.08 -1.23
CA THR A 32 -15.51 7.76 0.07
C THR A 32 -15.05 6.39 0.54
N LYS A 33 -14.55 6.29 1.78
CA LYS A 33 -14.24 5.02 2.42
C LYS A 33 -15.44 4.52 3.20
N VAL A 34 -15.83 3.29 2.92
CA VAL A 34 -16.90 2.59 3.63
C VAL A 34 -16.32 1.40 4.37
N ILE A 35 -16.78 1.20 5.60
CA ILE A 35 -16.41 0.07 6.44
C ILE A 35 -17.67 -0.74 6.68
N PHE A 36 -17.64 -2.04 6.37
CA PHE A 36 -18.83 -2.88 6.43
C PHE A 36 -18.51 -4.35 6.72
N HIS A 37 -19.45 -5.04 7.35
CA HIS A 37 -19.43 -6.50 7.39
C HIS A 37 -20.23 -7.07 6.21
N TYR A 38 -19.81 -8.23 5.72
CA TYR A 38 -20.50 -8.92 4.63
C TYR A 38 -20.64 -10.40 4.97
N ARG A 39 -21.73 -10.99 4.47
CA ARG A 39 -21.93 -12.43 4.36
C ARG A 39 -22.41 -12.73 2.95
N SER A 40 -21.73 -13.65 2.29
CA SER A 40 -22.09 -14.11 0.95
C SER A 40 -22.60 -15.54 1.02
N SER A 41 -23.75 -15.80 0.40
CA SER A 41 -24.34 -17.12 0.34
C SER A 41 -24.95 -17.43 -1.02
N LEU A 42 -25.11 -18.71 -1.31
CA LEU A 42 -25.96 -19.18 -2.40
C LEU A 42 -27.43 -18.87 -2.09
N CYS A 43 -28.28 -18.89 -3.12
CA CYS A 43 -29.73 -18.68 -2.96
C CYS A 43 -30.43 -19.76 -2.11
N ASP A 44 -29.80 -20.92 -1.92
CA ASP A 44 -30.29 -21.99 -1.03
C ASP A 44 -29.93 -21.78 0.45
N GLY A 45 -29.16 -20.72 0.76
CA GLY A 45 -28.70 -20.37 2.10
C GLY A 45 -27.31 -20.88 2.47
N THR A 46 -26.66 -21.69 1.62
CA THR A 46 -25.28 -22.16 1.84
C THR A 46 -24.33 -20.98 1.90
N VAL A 47 -23.68 -20.78 3.05
CA VAL A 47 -22.74 -19.68 3.26
C VAL A 47 -21.40 -19.99 2.59
N LEU A 48 -20.90 -19.03 1.80
CA LEU A 48 -19.59 -19.10 1.17
C LEU A 48 -18.54 -18.37 2.01
N ASP A 49 -18.86 -17.15 2.42
CA ASP A 49 -17.93 -16.25 3.12
C ASP A 49 -18.70 -15.39 4.13
N ASP A 50 -18.09 -15.12 5.29
CA ASP A 50 -18.64 -14.23 6.31
C ASP A 50 -17.49 -13.53 7.04
N SER A 51 -17.39 -12.21 6.89
CA SER A 51 -16.28 -11.43 7.46
C SER A 51 -16.22 -11.45 8.99
N ARG A 52 -17.26 -11.91 9.67
CA ARG A 52 -17.25 -12.09 11.13
C ARG A 52 -16.58 -13.39 11.57
N THR A 53 -16.52 -14.40 10.70
CA THR A 53 -16.03 -15.74 11.05
C THR A 53 -14.75 -16.12 10.31
N MET A 54 -14.51 -15.54 9.13
CA MET A 54 -13.32 -15.80 8.32
C MET A 54 -12.03 -15.40 9.05
N GLY A 55 -10.97 -16.20 8.89
CA GLY A 55 -9.65 -15.92 9.48
C GLY A 55 -9.60 -15.98 11.01
N GLY A 56 -10.66 -16.48 11.66
CA GLY A 56 -10.75 -16.58 13.13
C GLY A 56 -10.78 -15.21 13.83
N ARG A 57 -11.02 -14.12 13.10
CA ARG A 57 -11.12 -12.75 13.61
C ARG A 57 -12.28 -12.06 12.91
N SER A 58 -13.17 -11.44 13.67
CA SER A 58 -14.22 -10.58 13.09
C SER A 58 -13.57 -9.28 12.61
N LYS A 59 -13.19 -9.22 11.34
CA LYS A 59 -12.58 -8.04 10.72
C LYS A 59 -13.51 -7.48 9.65
N PRO A 60 -14.03 -6.25 9.80
CA PRO A 60 -14.84 -5.63 8.76
C PRO A 60 -13.99 -5.38 7.52
N MET A 61 -14.66 -5.30 6.38
CA MET A 61 -14.03 -4.93 5.13
C MET A 61 -14.02 -3.42 4.97
N GLU A 62 -12.93 -2.91 4.40
CA GLU A 62 -12.79 -1.53 3.99
C GLU A 62 -12.81 -1.45 2.47
N LEU A 63 -13.60 -0.53 1.92
CA LEU A 63 -13.69 -0.29 0.48
C LEU A 63 -13.68 1.22 0.23
N ILE A 64 -12.96 1.65 -0.80
CA ILE A 64 -12.98 3.04 -1.26
C ILE A 64 -13.77 3.07 -2.55
N LEU A 65 -14.90 3.78 -2.53
CA LEU A 65 -15.81 3.89 -3.67
C LEU A 65 -15.17 4.69 -4.82
N GLY A 66 -15.47 4.32 -6.05
CA GLY A 66 -14.93 4.98 -7.25
C GLY A 66 -13.56 4.44 -7.71
N LYS A 67 -12.94 3.53 -6.95
CA LYS A 67 -11.64 2.91 -7.32
C LYS A 67 -11.78 1.62 -8.13
N LYS A 68 -12.96 1.37 -8.73
CA LYS A 68 -13.26 0.23 -9.62
C LYS A 68 -12.88 -1.11 -8.99
N PHE A 69 -13.42 -1.38 -7.82
CA PHE A 69 -13.26 -2.67 -7.16
C PHE A 69 -13.66 -3.83 -8.07
N LYS A 70 -12.94 -4.95 -7.99
CA LYS A 70 -13.13 -6.12 -8.86
C LYS A 70 -14.57 -6.64 -8.87
N LEU A 71 -15.32 -6.42 -7.79
CA LEU A 71 -16.74 -6.76 -7.67
C LEU A 71 -17.60 -5.48 -7.67
N ALA A 72 -17.82 -4.91 -8.86
CA ALA A 72 -18.49 -3.62 -9.04
C ALA A 72 -19.90 -3.54 -8.42
N VAL A 73 -20.60 -4.68 -8.33
CA VAL A 73 -21.93 -4.73 -7.71
C VAL A 73 -21.91 -4.30 -6.25
N TRP A 74 -20.81 -4.51 -5.51
CA TRP A 74 -20.70 -4.07 -4.11
C TRP A 74 -20.69 -2.55 -3.96
N GLU A 75 -19.91 -1.84 -4.77
CA GLU A 75 -19.96 -0.37 -4.79
C GLU A 75 -21.37 0.12 -5.12
N ARG A 76 -22.02 -0.52 -6.10
CA ARG A 76 -23.38 -0.17 -6.53
C ARG A 76 -24.41 -0.35 -5.42
N VAL A 77 -24.37 -1.46 -4.68
CA VAL A 77 -25.35 -1.74 -3.63
C VAL A 77 -25.09 -0.96 -2.35
N ILE A 78 -23.82 -0.78 -1.97
CA ILE A 78 -23.44 -0.02 -0.77
C ILE A 78 -23.87 1.44 -0.93
N ALA A 79 -23.73 2.03 -2.12
CA ALA A 79 -24.20 3.39 -2.40
C ALA A 79 -25.71 3.62 -2.19
N THR A 80 -26.49 2.55 -1.99
CA THR A 80 -27.93 2.61 -1.70
C THR A 80 -28.24 2.51 -0.20
N MET A 81 -27.24 2.24 0.63
CA MET A 81 -27.37 1.97 2.06
C MET A 81 -27.16 3.23 2.90
N ARG A 82 -27.77 3.25 4.07
CA ARG A 82 -27.49 4.22 5.14
C ARG A 82 -26.47 3.66 6.12
N GLU A 83 -25.77 4.54 6.82
CA GLU A 83 -24.86 4.12 7.89
C GLU A 83 -25.65 3.39 9.00
N GLY A 84 -25.16 2.22 9.42
CA GLY A 84 -25.85 1.28 10.31
C GLY A 84 -26.91 0.40 9.66
N GLU A 85 -27.13 0.50 8.33
CA GLU A 85 -28.10 -0.33 7.63
C GLU A 85 -27.60 -1.77 7.46
N VAL A 86 -28.51 -2.73 7.66
CA VAL A 86 -28.31 -4.13 7.27
C VAL A 86 -29.28 -4.45 6.14
N ALA A 87 -28.78 -4.93 5.01
CA ALA A 87 -29.60 -5.28 3.85
C ALA A 87 -29.09 -6.53 3.14
N ASP A 88 -30.04 -7.31 2.64
CA ASP A 88 -29.80 -8.43 1.72
C ASP A 88 -29.90 -7.94 0.27
N PHE A 89 -28.94 -8.34 -0.55
CA PHE A 89 -28.89 -8.07 -1.97
C PHE A 89 -28.81 -9.39 -2.74
N THR A 90 -29.90 -9.75 -3.42
CA THR A 90 -29.89 -10.87 -4.37
C THR A 90 -29.42 -10.35 -5.71
N CYS A 91 -28.30 -10.87 -6.21
CA CYS A 91 -27.66 -10.41 -7.43
C CYS A 91 -27.60 -11.53 -8.48
N ASP A 92 -28.02 -11.20 -9.71
CA ASP A 92 -27.94 -12.10 -10.85
C ASP A 92 -26.50 -12.54 -11.19
N VAL A 93 -26.39 -13.65 -11.92
CA VAL A 93 -25.11 -14.27 -12.36
C VAL A 93 -24.14 -13.27 -13.01
N LYS A 94 -24.67 -12.30 -13.78
CA LYS A 94 -23.87 -11.27 -14.44
C LYS A 94 -23.02 -10.42 -13.48
N HIS A 95 -23.45 -10.31 -12.23
CA HIS A 95 -22.75 -9.58 -11.17
C HIS A 95 -21.85 -10.47 -10.31
N THR A 96 -22.10 -11.78 -10.28
CA THR A 96 -21.46 -12.73 -9.35
C THR A 96 -20.40 -13.61 -10.01
N ALA A 97 -20.27 -13.58 -11.34
CA ALA A 97 -19.30 -14.41 -12.07
C ALA A 97 -17.84 -14.22 -11.63
N LEU A 98 -17.46 -13.03 -11.17
CA LEU A 98 -16.11 -12.73 -10.66
C LEU A 98 -15.96 -13.01 -9.16
N TYR A 99 -17.04 -13.37 -8.46
CA TYR A 99 -17.04 -13.61 -7.02
C TYR A 99 -16.02 -14.66 -6.57
N PRO A 100 -15.83 -15.82 -7.26
CA PRO A 100 -14.83 -16.80 -6.84
C PRO A 100 -13.41 -16.23 -6.71
N LEU A 101 -12.99 -15.38 -7.65
CA LEU A 101 -11.68 -14.74 -7.64
C LEU A 101 -11.54 -13.73 -6.51
N VAL A 102 -12.62 -12.98 -6.24
CA VAL A 102 -12.66 -11.97 -5.17
C VAL A 102 -12.68 -12.66 -3.81
N SER A 103 -13.48 -13.72 -3.65
CA SER A 103 -13.54 -14.54 -2.45
C SER A 103 -12.18 -15.16 -2.11
N GLN A 104 -11.46 -15.69 -3.09
CA GLN A 104 -10.09 -16.19 -2.88
C GLN A 104 -9.18 -15.10 -2.28
N SER A 105 -9.17 -13.90 -2.88
CA SER A 105 -8.40 -12.77 -2.35
C SER A 105 -8.84 -12.37 -0.93
N LEU A 106 -10.14 -12.37 -0.65
CA LEU A 106 -10.69 -12.07 0.69
C LEU A 106 -10.28 -13.13 1.73
N ARG A 107 -10.30 -14.41 1.36
CA ARG A 107 -9.83 -15.52 2.19
C ARG A 107 -8.35 -15.39 2.53
N ASN A 108 -7.51 -15.08 1.53
CA ASN A 108 -6.08 -14.84 1.73
C ASN A 108 -5.84 -13.67 2.70
N ILE A 109 -6.51 -12.53 2.48
CA ILE A 109 -6.43 -11.36 3.36
C ILE A 109 -6.83 -11.74 4.80
N SER A 110 -7.91 -12.50 4.97
CA SER A 110 -8.38 -12.94 6.30
C SER A 110 -7.36 -13.84 7.02
N ALA A 111 -6.58 -14.60 6.26
CA ALA A 111 -5.50 -15.45 6.77
C ALA A 111 -4.16 -14.70 6.95
N GLY A 112 -4.09 -13.40 6.65
CA GLY A 112 -2.86 -12.60 6.72
C GLY A 112 -1.88 -12.87 5.57
N LYS A 113 -2.37 -13.42 4.45
CA LYS A 113 -1.60 -13.73 3.24
C LYS A 113 -1.74 -12.64 2.19
N ASP A 114 -0.87 -12.68 1.17
CA ASP A 114 -0.97 -11.76 0.03
C ASP A 114 -2.30 -12.00 -0.74
N PRO A 115 -3.07 -10.96 -1.11
CA PRO A 115 -4.35 -11.12 -1.81
C PRO A 115 -4.27 -11.83 -3.16
N LEU A 116 -3.09 -11.80 -3.80
CA LEU A 116 -2.80 -12.44 -5.08
C LEU A 116 -2.09 -13.79 -4.91
N GLU A 117 -1.84 -14.23 -3.68
CA GLU A 117 -1.22 -15.54 -3.40
C GLU A 117 -2.09 -16.65 -4.00
N GLY A 118 -1.53 -17.42 -4.94
CA GLY A 118 -2.26 -18.46 -5.68
C GLY A 118 -2.96 -17.98 -6.96
N GLN A 119 -3.08 -16.66 -7.19
CA GLN A 119 -3.48 -16.11 -8.50
C GLN A 119 -2.27 -16.13 -9.44
N ARG A 120 -2.05 -17.25 -10.13
CA ARG A 120 -0.97 -17.35 -11.13
C ARG A 120 -1.33 -16.53 -12.38
N HIS A 121 -0.71 -15.36 -12.51
CA HIS A 121 -0.59 -14.66 -13.79
C HIS A 121 0.51 -15.35 -14.61
N CYS A 122 0.14 -16.05 -15.68
CA CYS A 122 1.11 -16.49 -16.69
C CYS A 122 0.55 -16.18 -18.08
N CYS A 123 1.24 -15.32 -18.81
CA CYS A 123 1.12 -15.26 -20.26
C CYS A 123 1.75 -16.54 -20.84
N GLY A 124 0.98 -17.40 -21.51
CA GLY A 124 1.51 -18.51 -22.30
C GLY A 124 0.72 -19.82 -22.23
N ILE A 125 0.85 -20.60 -23.30
CA ILE A 125 0.16 -21.85 -23.70
C ILE A 125 0.15 -22.99 -22.64
N ALA A 126 0.72 -22.80 -21.45
CA ALA A 126 0.75 -23.77 -20.35
C ALA A 126 -0.60 -23.99 -19.63
N GLN A 127 -1.66 -23.30 -20.07
CA GLN A 127 -2.95 -23.23 -19.37
C GLN A 127 -3.89 -24.42 -19.62
N ILE A 128 -3.53 -25.34 -20.53
CA ILE A 128 -4.43 -26.42 -20.94
C ILE A 128 -4.42 -27.60 -19.93
N HIS A 129 -3.39 -27.75 -19.10
CA HIS A 129 -3.21 -28.96 -18.26
C HIS A 129 -3.10 -28.74 -16.74
N SER A 130 -3.04 -27.50 -16.25
CA SER A 130 -2.95 -27.23 -14.80
C SER A 130 -4.28 -26.70 -14.25
N HIS A 131 -5.11 -27.64 -13.79
CA HIS A 131 -6.30 -27.54 -12.94
C HIS A 131 -6.87 -26.13 -12.67
N HIS A 132 -8.11 -25.92 -13.15
CA HIS A 132 -9.03 -24.81 -12.91
C HIS A 132 -9.48 -24.70 -11.43
N SER A 133 -8.55 -24.85 -10.48
CA SER A 133 -8.85 -24.85 -9.05
C SER A 133 -8.22 -23.64 -8.37
N LEU A 134 -9.03 -22.90 -7.63
CA LEU A 134 -8.65 -21.83 -6.71
C LEU A 134 -8.15 -22.37 -5.37
N GLY A 135 -8.05 -23.69 -5.22
CA GLY A 135 -7.70 -24.36 -3.96
C GLY A 135 -8.86 -24.49 -2.97
N HIS A 136 -10.08 -24.14 -3.41
CA HIS A 136 -11.29 -24.10 -2.59
C HIS A 136 -12.44 -24.79 -3.35
N CYS A 137 -12.87 -25.96 -2.87
CA CYS A 137 -13.82 -26.81 -3.62
C CYS A 137 -15.20 -26.16 -3.83
N ASP A 138 -15.60 -25.26 -2.93
CA ASP A 138 -16.80 -24.45 -3.03
C ASP A 138 -16.67 -23.37 -4.11
N LEU A 139 -15.55 -22.66 -4.15
CA LEU A 139 -15.27 -21.64 -5.17
C LEU A 139 -15.05 -22.25 -6.56
N ASP A 140 -14.42 -23.43 -6.64
CA ASP A 140 -14.22 -24.16 -7.88
C ASP A 140 -15.56 -24.57 -8.51
N LYS A 141 -16.50 -25.04 -7.69
CA LYS A 141 -17.87 -25.35 -8.12
C LYS A 141 -18.60 -24.10 -8.59
N LEU A 142 -18.46 -22.99 -7.85
CA LEU A 142 -19.08 -21.72 -8.21
C LEU A 142 -18.50 -21.13 -9.51
N GLN A 143 -17.20 -21.33 -9.75
CA GLN A 143 -16.54 -20.91 -10.98
C GLN A 143 -16.96 -21.77 -12.19
N ALA A 144 -17.10 -23.09 -11.99
CA ALA A 144 -17.56 -23.99 -13.03
C ALA A 144 -19.06 -23.81 -13.37
N ASN A 145 -19.87 -23.45 -12.37
CA ASN A 145 -21.29 -23.18 -12.53
C ASN A 145 -21.69 -21.85 -11.87
N PRO A 146 -21.47 -20.71 -12.56
CA PRO A 146 -21.85 -19.40 -12.06
C PRO A 146 -23.35 -19.32 -11.76
N GLN A 147 -23.69 -18.85 -10.58
CA GLN A 147 -25.07 -18.77 -10.08
C GLN A 147 -25.32 -17.46 -9.33
N PRO A 148 -26.59 -17.03 -9.17
CA PRO A 148 -26.91 -15.85 -8.38
C PRO A 148 -26.46 -16.02 -6.93
N LEU A 149 -26.09 -14.92 -6.29
CA LEU A 149 -25.66 -14.89 -4.90
C LEU A 149 -26.49 -13.90 -4.10
N VAL A 150 -26.57 -14.16 -2.80
CA VAL A 150 -27.14 -13.24 -1.82
C VAL A 150 -26.00 -12.66 -1.00
N PHE A 151 -25.89 -11.33 -1.02
CA PHE A 151 -24.95 -10.58 -0.18
C PHE A 151 -25.73 -9.90 0.95
N THR A 152 -25.52 -10.33 2.19
CA THR A 152 -25.98 -9.60 3.37
C THR A 152 -24.88 -8.63 3.79
N LEU A 153 -25.13 -7.32 3.69
CA LEU A 153 -24.17 -6.27 4.05
C LEU A 153 -24.66 -5.52 5.28
N GLU A 154 -23.75 -5.22 6.21
CA GLU A 154 -23.96 -4.30 7.33
C GLU A 154 -22.98 -3.13 7.17
N LEU A 155 -23.49 -1.96 6.79
CA LEU A 155 -22.68 -0.76 6.61
C LEU A 155 -22.40 -0.13 7.99
N MET A 156 -21.15 -0.17 8.44
CA MET A 156 -20.76 0.26 9.78
C MET A 156 -20.47 1.76 9.83
N GLU A 157 -19.60 2.24 8.94
CA GLU A 157 -19.08 3.61 8.97
C GLU A 157 -18.85 4.12 7.55
N VAL A 158 -19.11 5.41 7.34
CA VAL A 158 -18.87 6.12 6.09
C VAL A 158 -17.96 7.31 6.35
N LEU A 159 -16.77 7.29 5.74
CA LEU A 159 -15.75 8.31 5.88
C LEU A 159 -15.63 9.10 4.57
N THR A 160 -15.85 10.41 4.67
CA THR A 160 -15.75 11.32 3.53
C THR A 160 -14.31 11.39 2.99
N PRO A 161 -14.12 11.62 1.68
CA PRO A 161 -12.79 11.83 1.11
C PRO A 161 -12.01 12.90 1.89
N GLY A 162 -10.77 12.60 2.27
CA GLY A 162 -9.90 13.51 3.03
C GLY A 162 -10.08 13.50 4.55
N SER A 163 -11.13 12.88 5.12
CA SER A 163 -11.28 12.73 6.57
C SER A 163 -10.49 11.56 7.15
N PHE A 164 -9.87 10.75 6.28
CA PHE A 164 -9.09 9.58 6.65
C PHE A 164 -7.78 9.56 5.84
N ARG A 165 -6.73 9.02 6.45
CA ARG A 165 -5.49 8.74 5.70
C ARG A 165 -5.71 7.48 4.89
N LEU A 166 -5.68 7.61 3.57
CA LEU A 166 -5.58 6.48 2.67
C LEU A 166 -4.23 5.78 2.92
N ASP A 167 -4.22 4.45 2.86
CA ASP A 167 -2.96 3.75 2.75
C ASP A 167 -2.32 4.06 1.38
N ILE A 168 -1.00 4.17 1.35
CA ILE A 168 -0.22 4.61 0.17
C ILE A 168 -0.49 3.75 -1.06
N TRP A 169 -0.81 2.46 -0.87
CA TRP A 169 -1.15 1.52 -1.94
C TRP A 169 -2.56 1.72 -2.52
N ALA A 170 -3.45 2.38 -1.78
CA ALA A 170 -4.82 2.63 -2.21
C ALA A 170 -4.98 3.94 -2.98
N MET A 171 -3.99 4.83 -2.98
CA MET A 171 -4.02 6.12 -3.68
C MET A 171 -3.78 5.98 -5.19
N THR A 172 -4.45 6.79 -6.01
CA THR A 172 -4.13 6.94 -7.43
C THR A 172 -2.76 7.60 -7.61
N ASP A 173 -2.19 7.54 -8.81
CA ASP A 173 -0.87 8.13 -9.05
C ASP A 173 -0.88 9.66 -8.86
N ASP A 174 -1.99 10.33 -9.19
CA ASP A 174 -2.18 11.76 -8.95
C ASP A 174 -2.36 12.08 -7.45
N GLU A 175 -3.21 11.31 -6.75
CA GLU A 175 -3.40 11.47 -5.29
C GLU A 175 -2.09 11.29 -4.52
N LYS A 176 -1.25 10.34 -4.95
CA LYS A 176 0.09 10.11 -4.37
C LYS A 176 0.97 11.36 -4.49
N LEU A 177 0.95 12.05 -5.63
CA LEU A 177 1.74 13.25 -5.86
C LEU A 177 1.27 14.42 -4.99
N GLU A 178 -0.04 14.55 -4.76
CA GLU A 178 -0.60 15.63 -3.93
C GLU A 178 -0.31 15.43 -2.43
N VAL A 179 -0.26 14.18 -1.95
CA VAL A 179 -0.06 13.88 -0.53
C VAL A 179 1.42 13.99 -0.11
N VAL A 180 2.37 13.77 -1.02
CA VAL A 180 3.81 13.77 -0.73
C VAL A 180 4.31 15.07 -0.06
N PRO A 181 3.96 16.28 -0.55
CA PRO A 181 4.33 17.53 0.13
C PRO A 181 3.81 17.61 1.56
N GLN A 182 2.60 17.09 1.82
CA GLN A 182 2.02 17.10 3.16
C GLN A 182 2.76 16.12 4.09
N ILE A 183 3.11 14.92 3.61
CA ILE A 183 3.94 13.98 4.36
C ILE A 183 5.31 14.59 4.68
N HIS A 184 5.91 15.34 3.75
CA HIS A 184 7.19 16.03 3.97
C HIS A 184 7.09 17.04 5.12
N VAL A 185 6.04 17.87 5.13
CA VAL A 185 5.81 18.87 6.19
C VAL A 185 5.55 18.20 7.54
N GLU A 186 4.75 17.12 7.58
CA GLU A 186 4.51 16.35 8.79
C GLU A 186 5.80 15.73 9.35
N GLY A 187 6.61 15.11 8.49
CA GLY A 187 7.91 14.55 8.88
C GLY A 187 8.85 15.62 9.43
N ASN A 188 8.89 16.81 8.81
CA ASN A 188 9.70 17.94 9.28
C ASN A 188 9.23 18.42 10.66
N ALA A 189 7.92 18.41 10.92
CA ALA A 189 7.36 18.77 12.22
C ALA A 189 7.73 17.75 13.31
N LEU A 190 7.66 16.45 13.01
CA LEU A 190 8.08 15.38 13.94
C LEU A 190 9.58 15.42 14.22
N TYR A 191 10.40 15.63 13.19
CA TYR A 191 11.84 15.78 13.35
C TYR A 191 12.21 16.93 14.29
N LYS A 192 11.55 18.09 14.14
CA LYS A 192 11.74 19.25 15.03
C LYS A 192 11.31 18.99 16.48
N LYS A 193 10.35 18.09 16.70
CA LYS A 193 9.91 17.68 18.05
C LYS A 193 10.87 16.68 18.72
N GLY A 194 11.77 16.07 17.95
CA GLY A 194 12.67 15.02 18.43
C GLY A 194 12.17 13.59 18.21
N ASP A 195 10.98 13.43 17.60
CA ASP A 195 10.39 12.14 17.26
C ASP A 195 11.02 11.57 15.98
N VAL A 196 12.32 11.31 16.04
CA VAL A 196 13.15 10.98 14.86
C VAL A 196 12.71 9.67 14.19
N LYS A 197 12.23 8.69 14.96
CA LYS A 197 11.74 7.41 14.41
C LYS A 197 10.50 7.60 13.55
N GLU A 198 9.50 8.31 14.06
CA GLU A 198 8.25 8.58 13.33
C GLU A 198 8.51 9.48 12.11
N ALA A 199 9.43 10.45 12.23
CA ALA A 199 9.86 11.25 11.10
C ALA A 199 10.52 10.39 10.00
N ALA A 200 11.37 9.44 10.38
CA ALA A 200 12.00 8.51 9.44
C ALA A 200 10.98 7.65 8.70
N GLU A 201 9.99 7.11 9.40
CA GLU A 201 8.90 6.32 8.80
C GLU A 201 8.09 7.16 7.80
N LYS A 202 7.79 8.43 8.13
CA LYS A 202 7.10 9.35 7.22
C LYS A 202 7.89 9.59 5.93
N TYR A 203 9.19 9.87 6.03
CA TYR A 203 10.02 10.05 4.84
C TYR A 203 10.16 8.76 4.03
N HIS A 204 10.37 7.62 4.68
CA HIS A 204 10.48 6.33 4.03
C HIS A 204 9.22 6.02 3.19
N ASN A 205 8.05 6.22 3.77
CA ASN A 205 6.76 6.05 3.12
C ASN A 205 6.59 6.96 1.89
N ALA A 206 6.96 8.24 2.00
CA ALA A 206 6.92 9.16 0.85
C ALA A 206 7.89 8.77 -0.26
N ILE A 207 9.12 8.34 0.09
CA ILE A 207 10.12 7.87 -0.87
C ILE A 207 9.63 6.62 -1.60
N ALA A 208 9.09 5.64 -0.86
CA ALA A 208 8.56 4.41 -1.43
C ALA A 208 7.42 4.71 -2.42
N CYS A 209 6.55 5.66 -2.07
CA CYS A 209 5.46 6.13 -2.92
C CYS A 209 5.99 6.70 -4.25
N LEU A 210 6.91 7.66 -4.19
CA LEU A 210 7.49 8.29 -5.38
C LEU A 210 8.32 7.31 -6.23
N LYS A 211 9.08 6.41 -5.61
CA LYS A 211 9.83 5.37 -6.33
C LYS A 211 8.91 4.43 -7.11
N ASN A 212 7.74 4.09 -6.54
CA ASN A 212 6.75 3.24 -7.22
C ASN A 212 6.18 3.93 -8.46
N LEU A 213 5.97 5.25 -8.42
CA LEU A 213 5.62 6.05 -9.59
C LEU A 213 6.78 6.11 -10.59
N GLN A 214 8.01 6.32 -10.10
CA GLN A 214 9.20 6.43 -10.93
C GLN A 214 9.49 5.15 -11.72
N MET A 215 9.11 3.98 -11.21
CA MET A 215 9.22 2.69 -11.91
C MET A 215 8.29 2.56 -13.13
N LYS A 216 7.23 3.38 -13.22
CA LYS A 216 6.31 3.41 -14.37
C LYS A 216 6.81 4.32 -15.49
N GLU A 217 7.74 5.23 -15.17
CA GLU A 217 8.33 6.20 -16.09
C GLU A 217 9.65 5.68 -16.67
N ARG A 218 10.03 6.14 -17.87
CA ARG A 218 11.34 5.79 -18.44
C ARG A 218 12.43 6.65 -17.81
N PRO A 219 13.56 6.05 -17.39
CA PRO A 219 14.69 6.82 -16.89
C PRO A 219 15.13 7.90 -17.89
N GLY A 220 15.18 9.16 -17.43
CA GLY A 220 15.57 10.32 -18.24
C GLY A 220 14.42 11.12 -18.84
N ASP A 221 13.19 10.61 -18.83
CA ASP A 221 12.03 11.40 -19.25
C ASP A 221 11.69 12.51 -18.23
N GLU A 222 11.00 13.56 -18.68
CA GLU A 222 10.64 14.71 -17.84
C GLU A 222 9.87 14.30 -16.57
N GLY A 223 8.93 13.36 -16.70
CA GLY A 223 8.19 12.79 -15.57
C GLY A 223 9.08 12.06 -14.58
N TRP A 224 10.04 11.27 -15.07
CA TRP A 224 11.01 10.56 -14.23
C TRP A 224 11.93 11.52 -13.47
N ILE A 225 12.43 12.56 -14.16
CA ILE A 225 13.30 13.57 -13.56
C ILE A 225 12.55 14.35 -12.48
N LYS A 226 11.29 14.74 -12.74
CA LYS A 226 10.46 15.44 -11.77
C LYS A 226 10.26 14.60 -10.49
N LEU A 227 9.98 13.31 -10.62
CA LEU A 227 9.88 12.39 -9.49
C LEU A 227 11.21 12.26 -8.74
N ASP A 228 12.34 12.16 -9.45
CA ASP A 228 13.66 12.07 -8.84
C ASP A 228 14.04 13.31 -8.03
N LEU A 229 13.69 14.49 -8.53
CA LEU A 229 13.86 15.77 -7.84
C LEU A 229 13.01 15.86 -6.57
N MET A 230 11.84 15.22 -6.53
CA MET A 230 11.01 15.12 -5.32
C MET A 230 11.56 14.10 -4.32
N ILE A 231 12.12 12.97 -4.80
CA ILE A 231 12.69 11.90 -3.95
C ILE A 231 13.91 12.41 -3.19
N THR A 232 14.79 13.15 -3.87
CA THR A 232 16.09 13.57 -3.33
C THR A 232 16.01 14.29 -1.98
N PRO A 233 15.21 15.36 -1.78
CA PRO A 233 15.12 16.04 -0.47
C PRO A 233 14.53 15.16 0.63
N LEU A 234 13.57 14.29 0.30
CA LEU A 234 13.01 13.34 1.26
C LEU A 234 14.05 12.30 1.69
N MET A 235 14.87 11.83 0.74
CA MET A 235 15.93 10.87 0.99
C MET A 235 17.04 11.46 1.85
N LEU A 236 17.40 12.73 1.64
CA LEU A 236 18.35 13.44 2.50
C LEU A 236 17.80 13.59 3.93
N ASN A 237 16.53 13.95 4.09
CA ASN A 237 15.88 14.04 5.40
C ASN A 237 15.79 12.66 6.10
N TYR A 238 15.51 11.59 5.35
CA TYR A 238 15.55 10.22 5.85
C TYR A 238 16.95 9.83 6.33
N CYS A 239 17.98 10.10 5.51
CA CYS A 239 19.37 9.84 5.88
C CYS A 239 19.76 10.60 7.15
N GLN A 240 19.33 11.85 7.30
CA GLN A 240 19.54 12.62 8.51
C GLN A 240 18.92 11.96 9.75
N CYS A 241 17.70 11.41 9.62
CA CYS A 241 17.07 10.66 10.71
C CYS A 241 17.82 9.37 11.03
N GLN A 242 18.33 8.66 10.02
CA GLN A 242 19.08 7.41 10.19
C GLN A 242 20.46 7.64 10.81
N LEU A 243 21.13 8.77 10.51
CA LEU A 243 22.37 9.18 11.15
C LEU A 243 22.20 9.35 12.67
N ILE A 244 21.11 10.00 13.10
CA ILE A 244 20.80 10.18 14.54
C ILE A 244 20.52 8.85 15.22
N GLN A 245 19.94 7.88 14.48
CA GLN A 245 19.64 6.54 14.98
C GLN A 245 20.83 5.57 14.93
N GLY A 246 21.99 6.00 14.40
CA GLY A 246 23.20 5.18 14.29
C GLY A 246 23.18 4.17 13.12
N GLN A 247 22.27 4.32 12.16
CA GLN A 247 22.16 3.44 10.98
C GLN A 247 23.07 3.92 9.84
N TYR A 248 24.38 3.84 10.04
CA TYR A 248 25.36 4.45 9.13
C TYR A 248 25.44 3.78 7.74
N TYR A 249 25.20 2.47 7.66
CA TYR A 249 25.31 1.73 6.40
C TYR A 249 24.26 2.15 5.36
N GLU A 250 23.00 2.27 5.77
CA GLU A 250 21.92 2.73 4.88
C GLU A 250 22.16 4.16 4.39
N VAL A 251 22.67 5.02 5.29
CA VAL A 251 22.99 6.41 4.96
C VAL A 251 24.08 6.48 3.90
N LEU A 252 25.15 5.68 4.05
CA LEU A 252 26.24 5.68 3.08
C LEU A 252 25.75 5.26 1.69
N ASP A 253 24.96 4.19 1.60
CA ASP A 253 24.41 3.72 0.33
C ASP A 253 23.54 4.78 -0.37
N HIS A 254 22.59 5.36 0.37
CA HIS A 254 21.68 6.38 -0.16
C HIS A 254 22.42 7.68 -0.55
N CYS A 255 23.32 8.18 0.30
CA CYS A 255 24.10 9.37 0.01
C CYS A 255 25.06 9.16 -1.18
N SER A 256 25.71 8.00 -1.28
CA SER A 256 26.55 7.66 -2.44
C SER A 256 25.75 7.62 -3.73
N SER A 257 24.56 7.03 -3.71
CA SER A 257 23.66 7.01 -4.86
C SER A 257 23.23 8.42 -5.28
N ILE A 258 22.88 9.30 -4.34
CA ILE A 258 22.54 10.70 -4.63
C ILE A 258 23.74 11.44 -5.22
N LEU A 259 24.92 11.31 -4.61
CA LEU A 259 26.13 12.00 -5.05
C LEU A 259 26.59 11.56 -6.44
N SER A 260 26.35 10.30 -6.82
CA SER A 260 26.67 9.82 -8.17
C SER A 260 25.83 10.48 -9.29
N LYS A 261 24.73 11.16 -8.95
CA LYS A 261 23.87 11.86 -9.91
C LYS A 261 24.35 13.27 -10.27
N TYR A 262 25.19 13.86 -9.43
CA TYR A 262 25.65 15.24 -9.59
C TYR A 262 27.15 15.27 -9.89
N GLU A 263 27.55 16.07 -10.88
CA GLU A 263 28.95 16.30 -11.24
C GLU A 263 29.39 17.73 -10.86
N GLY A 264 30.70 17.91 -10.63
CA GLY A 264 31.31 19.22 -10.38
C GLY A 264 30.85 19.92 -9.09
N GLU A 265 30.67 21.25 -9.16
CA GLU A 265 30.39 22.14 -8.01
C GLU A 265 29.10 21.76 -7.24
N GLN A 266 28.11 21.16 -7.90
CA GLN A 266 26.87 20.71 -7.26
C GLN A 266 27.11 19.58 -6.27
N ARG A 267 28.03 18.66 -6.58
CA ARG A 267 28.43 17.57 -5.68
C ARG A 267 29.17 18.11 -4.46
N GLU A 268 30.02 19.11 -4.66
CA GLU A 268 30.79 19.75 -3.57
C GLU A 268 29.89 20.54 -2.63
N GLY A 269 28.91 21.28 -3.14
CA GLY A 269 27.93 22.01 -2.33
C GLY A 269 27.09 21.09 -1.43
N LEU A 270 26.66 19.93 -1.95
CA LEU A 270 25.93 18.93 -1.17
C LEU A 270 26.79 18.30 -0.06
N LEU A 271 28.07 18.03 -0.34
CA LEU A 271 29.02 17.50 0.65
C LEU A 271 29.34 18.51 1.75
N GLN A 272 29.36 19.81 1.44
CA GLN A 272 29.57 20.88 2.42
C GLN A 272 28.32 21.11 3.28
N ALA A 273 27.12 21.07 2.70
CA ALA A 273 25.86 21.22 3.43
C ALA A 273 25.59 20.07 4.41
N GLY A 274 26.02 18.83 4.08
CA GLY A 274 25.95 17.68 4.98
C GLY A 274 26.92 17.76 6.17
N GLN A 275 27.92 18.63 6.11
CA GLN A 275 28.78 18.97 7.24
C GLN A 275 28.20 20.19 7.96
N GLY A 276 27.07 19.99 8.66
CA GLY A 276 26.56 20.98 9.62
C GLY A 276 27.64 21.39 10.65
N PRO A 277 27.45 22.51 11.39
CA PRO A 277 28.50 23.15 12.17
C PRO A 277 29.13 22.13 13.10
N ARG A 278 30.41 21.81 12.87
CA ARG A 278 31.21 21.01 13.78
C ARG A 278 31.20 21.72 15.12
N GLY A 279 30.38 21.23 16.05
CA GLY A 279 30.48 21.59 17.45
C GLY A 279 31.94 21.44 17.84
N GLY A 280 32.53 22.54 18.30
CA GLY A 280 33.95 22.62 18.61
C GLY A 280 34.33 21.53 19.61
N VAL A 281 35.00 20.50 19.12
CA VAL A 281 35.91 19.72 19.94
C VAL A 281 37.23 20.46 19.80
N GLU A 282 37.49 21.33 20.79
CA GLU A 282 38.80 21.88 21.06
C GLU A 282 39.84 20.75 20.92
N ARG A 283 40.82 20.96 20.05
CA ARG A 283 42.04 20.16 20.04
C ARG A 283 42.79 20.50 21.31
N ASP A 284 42.47 19.79 22.40
CA ASP A 284 43.33 19.82 23.56
C ASP A 284 44.63 19.06 23.23
N GLY A 285 45.74 19.70 23.60
CA GLY A 285 47.08 19.32 23.18
C GLY A 285 47.50 17.98 23.78
N GLY A 286 47.74 17.00 22.92
CA GLY A 286 48.38 15.74 23.29
C GLY A 286 49.38 15.32 22.23
N ALA A 287 50.64 15.71 22.41
CA ALA A 287 51.75 15.23 21.60
C ALA A 287 51.83 13.70 21.64
N GLY A 288 51.74 13.04 20.49
CA GLY A 288 51.74 11.58 20.39
C GLY A 288 52.28 11.08 19.05
N ARG A 289 53.59 11.27 18.84
CA ARG A 289 54.53 10.53 17.96
C ARG A 289 53.91 9.69 16.82
N LEU A 290 54.12 10.15 15.58
CA LEU A 290 54.34 9.25 14.46
C LEU A 290 55.67 8.50 14.70
N CYS A 291 55.59 7.23 15.07
CA CYS A 291 56.74 6.33 14.98
C CYS A 291 56.87 5.83 13.53
N GLN A 292 57.91 6.31 12.86
CA GLN A 292 58.61 5.53 11.85
C GLN A 292 59.09 4.22 12.49
N GLY A 293 58.98 3.11 11.78
CA GLY A 293 59.45 1.81 12.25
C GLY A 293 59.82 0.91 11.08
N GLY A 294 61.00 1.16 10.50
CA GLY A 294 61.69 0.18 9.67
C GLY A 294 62.62 -0.67 10.53
N GLY A 295 62.55 -2.00 10.33
CA GLY A 295 63.69 -2.91 10.33
C GLY A 295 64.12 -3.61 11.63
N ALA A 296 63.96 -4.94 11.66
CA ALA A 296 65.04 -5.92 11.91
C ALA A 296 64.53 -7.38 11.68
N GLY A 297 65.29 -8.18 10.91
CA GLY A 297 65.04 -9.61 10.58
C GLY A 297 65.38 -10.60 11.72
N PRO A 298 65.86 -11.85 11.49
CA PRO A 298 66.45 -12.41 10.26
C PRO A 298 66.14 -13.91 9.93
N VAL A 299 66.81 -14.41 8.85
CA VAL A 299 67.34 -15.79 8.60
C VAL A 299 66.60 -16.77 7.65
N ALA A 300 67.18 -16.86 6.43
CA ALA A 300 67.62 -18.03 5.60
C ALA A 300 66.67 -19.15 5.09
N GLY A 301 66.92 -19.52 3.81
CA GLY A 301 66.55 -20.78 3.13
C GLY A 301 66.14 -20.53 1.66
N ALA A 302 67.07 -20.41 0.70
CA ALA A 302 67.66 -21.48 -0.13
C ALA A 302 66.80 -21.97 -1.33
N LEU A 303 67.36 -21.79 -2.54
CA LEU A 303 67.20 -22.58 -3.80
C LEU A 303 65.83 -22.52 -4.51
N GLY A 304 65.70 -22.37 -5.83
CA GLY A 304 66.63 -22.30 -6.96
C GLY A 304 65.82 -22.20 -8.28
N GLY A 305 66.49 -21.89 -9.39
CA GLY A 305 65.92 -21.86 -10.74
C GLY A 305 66.14 -20.55 -11.47
#